data_AF-A0ABD2VYA3-F1
#
_entry.id   AF-A0ABD2VYA3-F1
#
_cell.length_a   1.000
_cell.length_b   1.000
_cell.length_c   1.000
_cell.angle_alpha   90.00
_cell.angle_beta   90.00
_cell.angle_gamma   90.00
#
_symmetry.space_group_name_H-M   'P 1'
#
loop_
_entity.id
_entity.type
_entity.pdbx_description
1 polymer ?
#
loop_
_entity_poly.entity_id
_entity_poly.type
_entity_poly.pdbx_seq_one_letter_code
_entity_poly.pdbx_strand_id
1 'polypeptide(L)'
;MNDQAQFGPQQQQQQPQPAGRPANNRGNYRGRGARNRGGGRGRGQGGNRGRNGAPNDRLLPVPPPPPPPAAQGVPAPAHRSTTSTAPKNDPLMNDYFVVEGDRGFLEEAGRKRFTCTADSYITLVERTYVAACSADRHLADRVTLSMYTYYCIMLYHIRITRLRLTRGVLTPEERLLLEHFPDDMPIHEPVNAFLRGLGNFTDPSGTEHHYEQRMIPLPDLHEGIGGFFGPVNGVSHSIYEAYPSPGVAALRILNDIRYNMNINNEPRMWNLPLALRPAAFEVDEDEPFQPQEEEIDPNDGPDQAQVNEGGDQELLAVMERAPAPLVAQRVAEEEQRVQFVDPQPTANLLGWAPAARMTSDQRITLQNMNINLEDGFNSTNNRFMINDDIMQVVQEDVRRSAQYFKVFEGKNETVLGSVAQCVIVTKEEVDINFNRTRRYCDGSVRACTAYQLDQRISVASRVMAYRSPKEASLNERNYWACFDYAQYMNVPEDWIATRNATFEFGEVEPLNAPTKFTAYTEKERIRAPIIELNAVVRKT
;
A
#
# COMPACT_ATOMS: atom_id res chain seq x y z
N MET A 1 -35.95 -52.40 -6.35
CA MET A 1 -36.91 -51.41 -6.88
C MET A 1 -36.20 -50.73 -8.04
N ASN A 2 -36.65 -51.01 -9.26
CA ASN A 2 -36.06 -50.54 -10.51
C ASN A 2 -36.67 -49.17 -10.84
N ASP A 3 -35.86 -48.12 -10.89
CA ASP A 3 -36.26 -46.85 -11.49
C ASP A 3 -35.50 -46.67 -12.82
N GLN A 4 -36.24 -46.86 -13.90
CA GLN A 4 -35.85 -46.52 -15.26
C GLN A 4 -36.13 -45.03 -15.49
N ALA A 5 -35.08 -44.24 -15.67
CA ALA A 5 -35.19 -42.87 -16.16
C ALA A 5 -35.26 -42.88 -17.70
N GLN A 6 -36.38 -42.41 -18.25
CA GLN A 6 -36.58 -42.16 -19.67
C GLN A 6 -35.86 -40.85 -20.09
N PHE A 7 -34.97 -40.95 -21.08
CA PHE A 7 -34.42 -39.78 -21.78
C PHE A 7 -35.34 -39.39 -22.93
N GLY A 8 -35.86 -38.16 -22.89
CA GLY A 8 -36.59 -37.53 -24.00
C GLY A 8 -35.64 -36.94 -25.07
N PRO A 9 -36.10 -36.77 -26.33
CA PRO A 9 -35.25 -36.39 -27.45
C PRO A 9 -34.88 -34.90 -27.42
N GLN A 10 -33.59 -34.62 -27.66
CA GLN A 10 -33.03 -33.28 -27.85
C GLN A 10 -33.61 -32.62 -29.11
N GLN A 11 -34.21 -31.44 -28.95
CA GLN A 11 -34.52 -30.54 -30.06
C GLN A 11 -33.25 -29.83 -30.51
N GLN A 12 -32.88 -30.00 -31.78
CA GLN A 12 -31.84 -29.22 -32.45
C GLN A 12 -32.32 -27.77 -32.64
N GLN A 13 -31.74 -26.84 -31.89
CA GLN A 13 -31.85 -25.41 -32.19
C GLN A 13 -30.98 -25.07 -33.39
N GLN A 14 -31.62 -24.53 -34.44
CA GLN A 14 -30.98 -23.99 -35.62
C GLN A 14 -30.22 -22.70 -35.26
N GLN A 15 -28.94 -22.64 -35.62
CA GLN A 15 -28.13 -21.43 -35.52
C GLN A 15 -28.56 -20.39 -36.57
N PRO A 16 -28.75 -19.12 -36.21
CA PRO A 16 -28.93 -18.05 -37.19
C PRO A 16 -27.58 -17.68 -37.84
N GLN A 17 -27.58 -17.54 -39.16
CA GLN A 17 -26.42 -17.08 -39.94
C GLN A 17 -26.09 -15.61 -39.63
N PRO A 18 -24.80 -15.21 -39.62
CA PRO A 18 -24.43 -13.83 -39.35
C PRO A 18 -24.71 -12.92 -40.55
N ALA A 19 -25.42 -11.83 -40.26
CA ALA A 19 -25.71 -10.73 -41.18
C ALA A 19 -24.42 -10.02 -41.64
N GLY A 20 -24.43 -9.60 -42.90
CA GLY A 20 -23.28 -9.07 -43.62
C GLY A 20 -22.65 -7.81 -43.02
N ARG A 21 -21.34 -7.70 -43.26
CA ARG A 21 -20.50 -6.54 -42.96
C ARG A 21 -21.01 -5.29 -43.69
N PRO A 22 -21.26 -4.15 -43.01
CA PRO A 22 -21.40 -2.87 -43.69
C PRO A 22 -20.03 -2.26 -44.01
N ALA A 23 -20.01 -1.56 -45.13
CA ALA A 23 -18.84 -0.99 -45.79
C ALA A 23 -18.16 0.13 -44.98
N ASN A 24 -16.83 0.18 -45.09
CA ASN A 24 -15.96 1.24 -44.60
C ASN A 24 -16.35 2.61 -45.17
N ASN A 25 -16.91 3.47 -44.32
CA ASN A 25 -17.14 4.87 -44.64
C ASN A 25 -16.04 5.73 -44.01
N ARG A 26 -14.95 5.96 -44.75
CA ARG A 26 -13.86 6.88 -44.36
C ARG A 26 -14.33 8.31 -44.56
N GLY A 27 -14.85 8.90 -43.50
CA GLY A 27 -15.16 10.32 -43.40
C GLY A 27 -13.90 11.17 -43.16
N ASN A 28 -13.59 12.03 -44.13
CA ASN A 28 -12.61 13.10 -44.04
C ASN A 28 -12.92 14.06 -42.87
N TYR A 29 -12.01 14.21 -41.91
CA TYR A 29 -11.96 15.40 -41.04
C TYR A 29 -10.76 16.27 -41.42
N ARG A 30 -11.06 17.36 -42.14
CA ARG A 30 -10.20 18.54 -42.27
C ARG A 30 -10.51 19.48 -41.11
N GLY A 31 -9.48 19.90 -40.37
CA GLY A 31 -9.52 21.02 -39.42
C GLY A 31 -8.11 21.31 -38.92
N ARG A 32 -7.30 22.07 -39.67
CA ARG A 32 -7.01 23.50 -39.48
C ARG A 32 -6.64 23.88 -38.04
N GLY A 33 -5.37 24.24 -37.83
CA GLY A 33 -4.99 25.17 -36.76
C GLY A 33 -3.53 25.12 -36.33
N ALA A 34 -2.60 25.27 -37.28
CA ALA A 34 -1.21 25.57 -36.98
C ALA A 34 -1.06 27.00 -36.43
N ARG A 35 -0.36 27.17 -35.31
CA ARG A 35 0.29 28.43 -34.96
C ARG A 35 1.76 28.20 -34.64
N ASN A 36 2.56 28.72 -35.58
CA ASN A 36 3.98 29.03 -35.52
C ASN A 36 4.49 29.53 -34.17
N ARG A 37 5.67 29.03 -33.77
CA ARG A 37 6.81 29.78 -33.21
C ARG A 37 8.04 28.89 -33.49
N GLY A 38 8.81 29.20 -34.53
CA GLY A 38 10.04 30.00 -34.43
C GLY A 38 11.18 29.08 -33.96
N GLY A 39 12.12 28.64 -34.77
CA GLY A 39 12.92 29.44 -35.72
C GLY A 39 14.30 29.66 -35.10
N GLY A 40 15.16 28.64 -35.16
CA GLY A 40 16.53 28.70 -34.64
C GLY A 40 17.46 27.84 -35.47
N ARG A 41 17.84 28.35 -36.64
CA ARG A 41 18.85 27.75 -37.53
C ARG A 41 20.25 28.04 -36.97
N GLY A 42 20.95 27.02 -36.51
CA GLY A 42 22.39 27.04 -36.29
C GLY A 42 23.07 26.02 -37.22
N ARG A 43 23.44 26.47 -38.43
CA ARG A 43 24.30 25.72 -39.36
C ARG A 43 25.73 25.76 -38.82
N GLY A 44 26.30 24.59 -38.57
CA GLY A 44 27.74 24.39 -38.37
C GLY A 44 28.19 23.16 -39.13
N GLN A 45 28.33 23.31 -40.46
CA GLN A 45 29.05 22.36 -41.32
C GLN A 45 30.54 22.65 -41.22
N GLY A 46 31.32 21.61 -40.94
CA GLY A 46 32.76 21.53 -41.07
C GLY A 46 33.18 20.27 -40.32
N GLY A 47 33.63 19.18 -40.91
CA GLY A 47 34.35 19.02 -42.17
C GLY A 47 35.70 18.39 -41.84
N ASN A 48 35.93 17.18 -42.36
CA ASN A 48 37.21 16.57 -42.67
C ASN A 48 38.10 15.90 -41.58
N ARG A 49 38.30 14.60 -41.83
CA ARG A 49 39.59 13.89 -42.10
C ARG A 49 40.33 13.16 -40.96
N GLY A 50 40.73 11.93 -41.32
CA GLY A 50 41.76 11.08 -40.72
C GLY A 50 41.14 9.93 -39.91
N ARG A 51 41.03 8.67 -40.38
CA ARG A 51 41.98 7.78 -41.06
C ARG A 51 43.34 7.73 -40.37
N ASN A 52 43.42 6.87 -39.35
CA ASN A 52 44.56 6.08 -38.86
C ASN A 52 43.91 5.03 -37.94
N GLY A 53 43.88 3.74 -38.24
CA GLY A 53 45.06 2.89 -38.38
C GLY A 53 45.55 2.48 -36.99
N ALA A 54 44.71 1.82 -36.18
CA ALA A 54 45.13 1.25 -34.91
C ALA A 54 45.91 -0.06 -35.17
N PRO A 55 47.13 -0.22 -34.63
CA PRO A 55 47.88 -1.45 -34.79
C PRO A 55 47.31 -2.56 -33.90
N ASN A 56 47.40 -3.80 -34.37
CA ASN A 56 47.17 -4.99 -33.57
C ASN A 56 48.16 -5.03 -32.41
N ASP A 57 47.71 -4.64 -31.22
CA ASP A 57 48.41 -4.95 -29.97
C ASP A 57 48.29 -6.45 -29.71
N ARG A 58 49.36 -7.16 -30.08
CA ARG A 58 49.66 -8.49 -29.57
C ARG A 58 49.79 -8.37 -28.05
N LEU A 59 48.76 -8.83 -27.35
CA LEU A 59 48.79 -9.10 -25.91
C LEU A 59 50.00 -10.00 -25.61
N LEU A 60 51.02 -9.42 -24.99
CA LEU A 60 52.11 -10.20 -24.41
C LEU A 60 51.55 -11.05 -23.25
N PRO A 61 52.05 -12.28 -23.06
CA PRO A 61 51.63 -13.14 -21.97
C PRO A 61 51.95 -12.48 -20.62
N VAL A 62 50.92 -12.37 -19.78
CA VAL A 62 51.02 -11.89 -18.41
C VAL A 62 51.95 -12.85 -17.63
N PRO A 63 53.00 -12.35 -16.96
CA PRO A 63 53.87 -13.19 -16.14
C PRO A 63 53.07 -13.80 -14.98
N PRO A 64 53.38 -15.05 -14.58
CA PRO A 64 52.72 -15.68 -13.45
C PRO A 64 52.92 -14.86 -12.17
N PRO A 65 51.91 -14.78 -11.29
CA PRO A 65 52.03 -14.05 -10.03
C PRO A 65 53.18 -14.62 -9.19
N PRO A 66 53.91 -13.76 -8.46
CA PRO A 66 54.98 -14.21 -7.58
C PRO A 66 54.44 -15.19 -6.53
N PRO A 67 55.22 -16.22 -6.16
CA PRO A 67 54.82 -17.14 -5.11
C PRO A 67 54.56 -16.38 -3.80
N PRO A 68 53.52 -16.77 -3.04
CA PRO A 68 53.21 -16.14 -1.77
C PRO A 68 54.43 -16.20 -0.84
N PRO A 69 54.75 -15.12 -0.10
CA PRO A 69 55.86 -15.11 0.84
C PRO A 69 55.67 -16.26 1.83
N ALA A 70 56.72 -17.07 2.02
CA ALA A 70 56.74 -18.19 2.93
C ALA A 70 56.19 -17.73 4.29
N ALA A 71 55.15 -18.41 4.77
CA ALA A 71 54.51 -18.12 6.05
C ALA A 71 55.59 -18.16 7.14
N GLN A 72 56.02 -16.98 7.59
CA GLN A 72 56.83 -16.86 8.79
C GLN A 72 55.95 -17.33 9.94
N GLY A 73 56.25 -18.53 10.44
CA GLY A 73 55.53 -19.14 11.55
C GLY A 73 55.48 -18.15 12.70
N VAL A 74 54.27 -17.78 13.11
CA VAL A 74 54.03 -16.98 14.30
C VAL A 74 54.71 -17.73 15.47
N PRO A 75 55.69 -17.13 16.16
CA PRO A 75 56.39 -17.79 17.25
C PRO A 75 55.37 -18.19 18.31
N ALA A 76 55.35 -19.49 18.66
CA ALA A 76 54.49 -20.00 19.70
C ALA A 76 54.79 -19.25 21.02
N PRO A 77 53.78 -18.70 21.70
CA PRO A 77 53.99 -17.97 22.94
C PRO A 77 54.64 -18.89 23.98
N ALA A 78 55.87 -18.56 24.38
CA ALA A 78 56.72 -19.37 25.26
C ALA A 78 56.17 -19.55 26.68
N HIS A 79 55.17 -18.75 27.07
CA HIS A 79 54.54 -18.84 28.38
C HIS A 79 53.02 -18.76 28.24
N ARG A 80 52.37 -19.92 28.16
CA ARG A 80 50.95 -20.02 28.52
C ARG A 80 50.88 -20.06 30.04
N SER A 81 50.33 -19.02 30.66
CA SER A 81 50.04 -19.03 32.09
C SER A 81 49.05 -20.17 32.37
N THR A 82 49.51 -21.22 33.04
CA THR A 82 48.68 -22.33 33.52
C THR A 82 47.97 -22.00 34.83
N THR A 83 48.29 -20.86 35.43
CA THR A 83 47.69 -20.41 36.69
C THR A 83 46.58 -19.42 36.36
N SER A 84 45.33 -19.80 36.65
CA SER A 84 44.18 -18.89 36.64
C SER A 84 44.44 -17.77 37.63
N THR A 85 44.91 -16.61 37.16
CA THR A 85 44.97 -15.40 37.98
C THR A 85 43.55 -15.04 38.42
N ALA A 86 43.32 -14.96 39.73
CA ALA A 86 42.08 -14.38 40.26
C ALA A 86 41.84 -13.02 39.58
N PRO A 87 40.60 -12.71 39.15
CA PRO A 87 40.28 -11.48 38.45
C PRO A 87 40.77 -10.30 39.29
N LYS A 88 41.90 -9.72 38.85
CA LYS A 88 42.56 -8.62 39.54
C LYS A 88 41.75 -7.39 39.22
N ASN A 89 40.85 -7.00 40.14
CA ASN A 89 40.21 -5.69 40.24
C ASN A 89 40.25 -4.91 38.93
N ASP A 90 39.53 -5.37 37.90
CA ASP A 90 39.27 -4.50 36.77
C ASP A 90 38.18 -3.55 37.27
N PRO A 91 38.49 -2.26 37.51
CA PRO A 91 37.50 -1.32 38.00
C PRO A 91 36.31 -1.19 37.03
N LEU A 92 36.45 -1.61 35.77
CA LEU A 92 35.34 -1.71 34.82
C LEU A 92 34.42 -2.90 35.10
N MET A 93 34.94 -4.03 35.61
CA MET A 93 34.14 -5.23 35.92
C MET A 93 33.31 -5.10 37.20
N ASN A 94 33.81 -4.37 38.20
CA ASN A 94 33.16 -4.37 39.52
C ASN A 94 32.16 -3.22 39.72
N ASP A 95 32.35 -2.04 39.10
CA ASP A 95 31.55 -0.85 39.46
C ASP A 95 30.89 -0.11 38.28
N TYR A 96 31.27 -0.36 37.01
CA TYR A 96 30.76 0.45 35.87
C TYR A 96 29.72 -0.21 34.96
N PHE A 97 29.61 -1.54 34.93
CA PHE A 97 28.60 -2.25 34.14
C PHE A 97 27.40 -2.75 34.95
N VAL A 98 27.43 -2.59 36.27
CA VAL A 98 26.29 -2.88 37.14
C VAL A 98 25.70 -1.55 37.56
N VAL A 99 24.84 -0.98 36.70
CA VAL A 99 23.92 0.05 37.18
C VAL A 99 23.00 -0.65 38.18
N GLU A 100 23.07 -0.28 39.46
CA GLU A 100 22.16 -0.81 40.49
C GLU A 100 20.71 -0.56 40.05
N GLY A 101 20.01 -1.64 39.65
CA GLY A 101 18.65 -1.59 39.10
C GLY A 101 18.54 -2.15 37.68
N ASP A 102 19.63 -2.16 36.90
CA ASP A 102 19.70 -2.89 35.64
C ASP A 102 19.99 -4.35 35.93
N ARG A 103 19.03 -5.22 35.60
CA ARG A 103 19.24 -6.66 35.56
C ARG A 103 20.47 -6.88 34.66
N GLY A 104 21.49 -7.60 35.15
CA GLY A 104 22.72 -7.91 34.40
C GLY A 104 22.44 -8.55 33.04
N PHE A 105 23.47 -8.90 32.25
CA PHE A 105 23.32 -9.52 30.91
C PHE A 105 22.12 -10.47 30.85
N LEU A 106 21.00 -9.98 30.31
CA LEU A 106 19.80 -10.78 30.17
C LEU A 106 20.06 -11.70 28.99
N GLU A 107 19.89 -13.00 29.22
CA GLU A 107 19.88 -13.96 28.13
C GLU A 107 18.71 -13.59 27.21
N GLU A 108 19.04 -12.94 26.09
CA GLU A 108 18.07 -12.62 25.07
C GLU A 108 17.64 -13.94 24.43
N ALA A 109 16.33 -14.21 24.41
CA ALA A 109 15.81 -15.40 23.75
C ALA A 109 16.33 -15.44 22.30
N GLY A 110 17.04 -16.51 21.94
CA GLY A 110 17.67 -16.62 20.62
C GLY A 110 16.69 -16.62 19.44
N ARG A 111 15.39 -16.76 19.72
CA ARG A 111 14.30 -16.70 18.74
C ARG A 111 13.17 -15.82 19.24
N LYS A 112 12.70 -14.91 18.39
CA LYS A 112 11.57 -14.03 18.63
C LYS A 112 10.55 -14.15 17.51
N ARG A 113 9.30 -13.81 17.83
CA ARG A 113 8.18 -13.79 16.86
C ARG A 113 7.69 -12.37 16.66
N PHE A 114 7.43 -11.99 15.42
CA PHE A 114 6.97 -10.64 15.09
C PHE A 114 6.03 -10.66 13.88
N THR A 115 5.23 -9.61 13.72
CA THR A 115 4.40 -9.40 12.53
C THR A 115 4.79 -8.15 11.77
N CYS A 116 4.27 -8.02 10.54
CA CYS A 116 4.32 -6.81 9.73
C CYS A 116 2.92 -6.42 9.25
N THR A 117 2.78 -5.14 8.95
CA THR A 117 1.63 -4.55 8.27
C THR A 117 1.98 -4.18 6.83
N ALA A 118 0.95 -3.91 6.04
CA ALA A 118 1.03 -3.50 4.64
C ALA A 118 0.67 -2.00 4.46
N ASP A 119 0.77 -1.20 5.51
CA ASP A 119 0.34 0.21 5.54
C ASP A 119 0.92 1.04 4.40
N SER A 120 2.20 0.83 4.08
CA SER A 120 2.87 1.57 3.02
C SER A 120 2.78 0.90 1.65
N TYR A 121 2.34 -0.36 1.62
CA TYR A 121 2.39 -1.21 0.44
C TYR A 121 1.51 -0.65 -0.68
N ILE A 122 0.27 -0.27 -0.36
CA ILE A 122 -0.65 0.31 -1.35
C ILE A 122 -0.09 1.60 -1.93
N THR A 123 0.39 2.52 -1.09
CA THR A 123 1.02 3.75 -1.59
C THR A 123 2.23 3.46 -2.48
N LEU A 124 3.07 2.48 -2.11
CA LEU A 124 4.22 2.08 -2.91
C LEU A 124 3.79 1.53 -4.28
N VAL A 125 2.75 0.70 -4.31
CA VAL A 125 2.14 0.14 -5.53
C VAL A 125 1.63 1.26 -6.43
N GLU A 126 0.85 2.21 -5.90
CA GLU A 126 0.29 3.31 -6.69
C GLU A 126 1.39 4.23 -7.27
N ARG A 127 2.40 4.57 -6.47
CA ARG A 127 3.54 5.37 -6.95
C ARG A 127 4.39 4.62 -7.98
N THR A 128 4.55 3.31 -7.80
CA THR A 128 5.24 2.46 -8.79
C THR A 128 4.47 2.41 -10.10
N TYR A 129 3.15 2.30 -10.05
CA TYR A 129 2.28 2.32 -11.23
C TYR A 129 2.41 3.64 -12.00
N VAL A 130 2.34 4.78 -11.31
CA VAL A 130 2.49 6.11 -11.92
C VAL A 130 3.85 6.26 -12.61
N ALA A 131 4.92 5.80 -11.97
CA ALA A 131 6.26 5.84 -12.54
C ALA A 131 6.41 4.90 -13.75
N ALA A 132 5.86 3.68 -13.67
CA ALA A 132 5.84 2.73 -14.77
C ALA A 132 5.03 3.26 -15.96
N CYS A 133 3.86 3.87 -15.75
CA CYS A 133 3.03 4.49 -16.80
C CYS A 133 3.71 5.69 -17.46
N SER A 134 4.52 6.43 -16.69
CA SER A 134 5.31 7.54 -17.22
C SER A 134 6.45 7.06 -18.12
N ALA A 135 6.94 5.83 -17.90
CA ALA A 135 7.95 5.18 -18.71
C ALA A 135 7.36 4.40 -19.91
N ASP A 136 6.23 3.73 -19.72
CA ASP A 136 5.48 2.98 -20.75
C ASP A 136 4.01 3.42 -20.78
N ARG A 137 3.65 4.22 -21.79
CA ARG A 137 2.27 4.68 -21.98
C ARG A 137 1.30 3.55 -22.30
N HIS A 138 1.76 2.45 -22.92
CA HIS A 138 0.88 1.33 -23.25
C HIS A 138 0.32 0.65 -22.00
N LEU A 139 1.08 0.63 -20.90
CA LEU A 139 0.58 0.16 -19.62
C LEU A 139 -0.62 0.99 -19.17
N ALA A 140 -0.52 2.33 -19.24
CA ALA A 140 -1.58 3.25 -18.84
C ALA A 140 -2.84 3.17 -19.74
N ASP A 141 -2.68 2.82 -21.02
CA ASP A 141 -3.79 2.75 -21.96
C ASP A 141 -4.64 1.48 -21.77
N ARG A 142 -4.05 0.38 -21.29
CA ARG A 142 -4.71 -0.93 -21.16
C ARG A 142 -5.05 -1.33 -19.72
N VAL A 143 -4.14 -1.10 -18.79
CA VAL A 143 -4.28 -1.47 -17.39
C VAL A 143 -4.79 -0.24 -16.63
N THR A 144 -5.77 -0.41 -15.75
CA THR A 144 -6.16 0.65 -14.81
C THR A 144 -5.31 0.59 -13.55
N LEU A 145 -5.25 1.69 -12.79
CA LEU A 145 -4.60 1.65 -11.48
C LEU A 145 -5.24 0.60 -10.55
N SER A 146 -6.57 0.45 -10.58
CA SER A 146 -7.28 -0.55 -9.76
C SER A 146 -6.93 -1.99 -10.13
N MET A 147 -6.81 -2.32 -11.43
CA MET A 147 -6.33 -3.62 -11.91
C MET A 147 -4.91 -3.91 -11.43
N TYR A 148 -4.01 -2.93 -11.57
CA TYR A 148 -2.62 -3.09 -11.13
C TYR A 148 -2.50 -3.24 -9.61
N THR A 149 -3.27 -2.46 -8.84
CA THR A 149 -3.32 -2.58 -7.38
C THR A 149 -3.86 -3.94 -6.96
N TYR A 150 -4.95 -4.41 -7.57
CA TYR A 150 -5.49 -5.75 -7.34
C TYR A 150 -4.43 -6.84 -7.61
N TYR A 151 -3.74 -6.79 -8.75
CA TYR A 151 -2.64 -7.71 -9.08
C TYR A 151 -1.55 -7.74 -8.00
N CYS A 152 -1.12 -6.56 -7.53
CA CYS A 152 -0.11 -6.46 -6.47
C CYS A 152 -0.62 -6.97 -5.11
N ILE A 153 -1.91 -6.82 -4.80
CA ILE A 153 -2.52 -7.39 -3.60
C ILE A 153 -2.52 -8.91 -3.66
N MET A 154 -2.83 -9.50 -4.82
CA MET A 154 -2.75 -10.95 -5.00
C MET A 154 -1.32 -11.46 -4.81
N LEU A 155 -0.32 -10.76 -5.35
CA LEU A 155 1.09 -11.08 -5.12
C LEU A 155 1.51 -10.98 -3.65
N TYR A 156 0.94 -10.03 -2.91
CA TYR A 156 1.15 -9.93 -1.46
C TYR A 156 0.62 -11.18 -0.74
N HIS A 157 -0.61 -11.60 -1.03
CA HIS A 157 -1.20 -12.81 -0.44
C HIS A 157 -0.41 -14.06 -0.81
N ILE A 158 0.00 -14.23 -2.08
CA ILE A 158 0.87 -15.33 -2.50
C ILE A 158 2.18 -15.36 -1.69
N ARG A 159 2.81 -14.20 -1.48
CA ARG A 159 4.05 -14.09 -0.70
C ARG A 159 3.84 -14.53 0.76
N ILE A 160 2.79 -14.01 1.39
CA ILE A 160 2.39 -14.40 2.74
C ILE A 160 2.16 -15.91 2.84
N THR A 161 1.40 -16.47 1.91
CA THR A 161 1.07 -17.89 1.90
C THR A 161 2.32 -18.74 1.73
N ARG A 162 3.30 -18.32 0.91
CA ARG A 162 4.61 -19.01 0.82
C ARG A 162 5.38 -18.97 2.14
N LEU A 163 5.36 -17.87 2.89
CA LEU A 163 5.99 -17.78 4.22
C LEU A 163 5.30 -18.67 5.27
N ARG A 164 4.00 -18.94 5.11
CA ARG A 164 3.24 -19.89 5.93
C ARG A 164 3.52 -21.34 5.52
N LEU A 165 3.66 -21.61 4.23
CA LEU A 165 4.02 -22.93 3.70
C LEU A 165 5.31 -23.46 4.32
N THR A 166 6.31 -22.60 4.47
CA THR A 166 7.61 -22.99 5.03
C THR A 166 7.55 -23.40 6.50
N ARG A 167 6.39 -23.23 7.14
CA ARG A 167 6.11 -23.65 8.53
C ARG A 167 5.17 -24.85 8.60
N GLY A 168 4.67 -25.31 7.46
CA GLY A 168 3.67 -26.37 7.39
C GLY A 168 2.27 -25.93 7.82
N VAL A 169 1.96 -24.62 7.86
CA VAL A 169 0.67 -24.08 8.32
C VAL A 169 -0.10 -23.47 7.15
N LEU A 170 -0.54 -24.30 6.21
CA LEU A 170 -1.43 -23.89 5.11
C LEU A 170 -2.85 -24.41 5.30
N THR A 171 -3.82 -23.54 5.05
CA THR A 171 -5.20 -24.00 4.81
C THR A 171 -5.33 -24.64 3.41
N PRO A 172 -6.36 -25.46 3.16
CA PRO A 172 -6.61 -25.99 1.81
C PRO A 172 -6.72 -24.91 0.74
N GLU A 173 -7.28 -23.76 1.07
CA GLU A 173 -7.53 -22.68 0.12
C GLU A 173 -6.28 -21.86 -0.15
N GLU A 174 -5.42 -21.70 0.84
CA GLU A 174 -4.08 -21.18 0.66
C GLU A 174 -3.24 -22.07 -0.26
N ARG A 175 -3.41 -23.40 -0.18
CA ARG A 175 -2.78 -24.32 -1.13
C ARG A 175 -3.32 -24.11 -2.54
N LEU A 176 -4.65 -24.02 -2.69
CA LEU A 176 -5.27 -23.71 -3.99
C LEU A 176 -4.76 -22.37 -4.55
N LEU A 177 -4.60 -21.35 -3.71
CA LEU A 177 -4.02 -20.07 -4.12
C LEU A 177 -2.61 -20.24 -4.72
N LEU A 178 -1.74 -21.03 -4.06
CA LEU A 178 -0.39 -21.27 -4.58
C LEU A 178 -0.36 -22.15 -5.83
N GLU A 179 -1.27 -23.12 -5.96
CA GLU A 179 -1.40 -23.98 -7.14
C GLU A 179 -1.91 -23.20 -8.36
N HIS A 180 -2.70 -22.15 -8.13
CA HIS A 180 -3.32 -21.34 -9.17
C HIS A 180 -2.34 -20.42 -9.90
N PHE A 181 -1.28 -19.98 -9.23
CA PHE A 181 -0.37 -18.97 -9.76
C PHE A 181 0.99 -19.54 -10.17
N PRO A 182 1.52 -19.13 -11.34
CA PRO A 182 2.85 -19.54 -11.75
C PRO A 182 3.91 -18.90 -10.85
N ASP A 183 5.09 -19.53 -10.84
CA ASP A 183 6.18 -19.16 -9.96
C ASP A 183 6.92 -17.88 -10.39
N ASP A 184 6.79 -17.50 -11.66
CA ASP A 184 7.53 -16.45 -12.36
C ASP A 184 6.66 -15.24 -12.73
N MET A 185 5.74 -14.86 -11.84
CA MET A 185 4.90 -13.68 -12.04
C MET A 185 5.75 -12.39 -12.09
N PRO A 186 5.71 -11.61 -13.19
CA PRO A 186 6.51 -10.42 -13.35
C PRO A 186 5.99 -9.31 -12.44
N ILE A 187 6.90 -8.59 -11.80
CA ILE A 187 6.55 -7.52 -10.87
C ILE A 187 7.57 -6.39 -10.98
N HIS A 188 7.09 -5.15 -10.93
CA HIS A 188 7.99 -4.01 -10.89
C HIS A 188 8.85 -4.03 -9.61
N GLU A 189 10.15 -3.74 -9.76
CA GLU A 189 11.13 -3.97 -8.69
C GLU A 189 10.81 -3.29 -7.35
N PRO A 190 10.29 -2.04 -7.26
CA PRO A 190 9.98 -1.45 -5.96
C PRO A 190 8.97 -2.28 -5.15
N VAL A 191 7.95 -2.82 -5.82
CA VAL A 191 6.94 -3.70 -5.20
C VAL A 191 7.58 -5.04 -4.85
N ASN A 192 8.41 -5.60 -5.73
CA ASN A 192 9.14 -6.83 -5.46
C ASN A 192 10.08 -6.72 -4.25
N ALA A 193 10.79 -5.59 -4.11
CA ALA A 193 11.68 -5.32 -3.00
C ALA A 193 10.94 -5.30 -1.66
N PHE A 194 9.71 -4.77 -1.64
CA PHE A 194 8.82 -4.88 -0.48
C PHE A 194 8.50 -6.33 -0.17
N LEU A 195 8.00 -7.10 -1.14
CA LEU A 195 7.58 -8.49 -0.95
C LEU A 195 8.74 -9.40 -0.51
N ARG A 196 9.93 -9.21 -1.09
CA ARG A 196 11.17 -9.92 -0.70
C ARG A 196 11.65 -9.56 0.69
N GLY A 197 11.36 -8.34 1.14
CA GLY A 197 11.73 -7.89 2.47
C GLY A 197 10.87 -8.50 3.58
N LEU A 198 9.70 -9.08 3.26
CA LEU A 198 8.88 -9.83 4.22
C LEU A 198 9.48 -11.21 4.50
N GLY A 199 9.63 -11.60 5.76
CA GLY A 199 10.09 -12.94 6.15
C GLY A 199 10.97 -12.93 7.40
N ASN A 200 11.56 -14.07 7.72
CA ASN A 200 12.43 -14.21 8.89
C ASN A 200 13.71 -13.39 8.70
N PHE A 201 14.25 -12.77 9.73
CA PHE A 201 15.52 -12.06 9.63
C PHE A 201 16.36 -12.26 10.88
N THR A 202 17.67 -12.11 10.75
CA THR A 202 18.58 -12.06 11.90
C THR A 202 18.93 -10.59 12.15
N ASP A 203 18.73 -10.13 13.37
CA ASP A 203 19.08 -8.75 13.74
C ASP A 203 20.59 -8.57 13.94
N PRO A 204 21.07 -7.34 14.18
CA PRO A 204 22.50 -7.10 14.44
C PRO A 204 23.05 -7.75 15.72
N SER A 205 22.22 -8.17 16.68
CA SER A 205 22.68 -8.92 17.87
C SER A 205 22.82 -10.42 17.60
N GLY A 206 22.34 -10.90 16.45
CA GLY A 206 22.36 -12.31 16.08
C GLY A 206 21.07 -13.05 16.46
N THR A 207 20.06 -12.37 16.99
CA THR A 207 18.78 -12.97 17.35
C THR A 207 17.96 -13.27 16.10
N GLU A 208 17.39 -14.47 16.01
CA GLU A 208 16.53 -14.88 14.91
C GLU A 208 15.10 -14.37 15.15
N HIS A 209 14.61 -13.53 14.24
CA HIS A 209 13.23 -13.06 14.23
C HIS A 209 12.45 -13.87 13.21
N HIS A 210 11.51 -14.67 13.70
CA HIS A 210 10.56 -15.38 12.88
C HIS A 210 9.37 -14.47 12.62
N TYR A 211 9.11 -14.19 11.33
CA TYR A 211 7.87 -13.54 10.93
C TYR A 211 6.70 -14.36 11.49
N GLU A 212 5.53 -13.81 11.73
CA GLU A 212 4.33 -14.58 12.06
C GLU A 212 3.14 -13.71 11.73
N GLN A 213 2.27 -14.23 10.88
CA GLN A 213 1.06 -13.53 10.52
C GLN A 213 -0.07 -14.10 11.34
N ARG A 214 -0.81 -13.19 11.98
CA ARG A 214 -2.07 -13.53 12.62
C ARG A 214 -2.95 -14.23 11.59
N MET A 215 -3.62 -15.30 12.00
CA MET A 215 -4.56 -16.00 11.13
C MET A 215 -5.60 -14.99 10.65
N ILE A 216 -5.55 -14.67 9.35
CA ILE A 216 -6.57 -13.85 8.72
C ILE A 216 -7.83 -14.71 8.67
N PRO A 217 -8.96 -14.23 9.22
CA PRO A 217 -10.21 -14.96 9.13
C PRO A 217 -10.49 -15.29 7.66
N LEU A 218 -10.81 -16.56 7.49
CA LEU A 218 -11.23 -17.16 6.23
C LEU A 218 -12.28 -16.25 5.56
N PRO A 219 -12.07 -15.80 4.30
CA PRO A 219 -12.91 -14.75 3.74
C PRO A 219 -14.39 -15.11 3.65
N ASP A 220 -15.25 -14.22 4.18
CA ASP A 220 -16.69 -14.34 4.09
C ASP A 220 -17.16 -13.97 2.67
N LEU A 221 -18.12 -14.74 2.15
CA LEU A 221 -18.83 -14.41 0.92
C LEU A 221 -19.94 -13.41 1.25
N HIS A 222 -19.82 -12.19 0.72
CA HIS A 222 -20.86 -11.18 0.82
C HIS A 222 -21.38 -10.88 -0.60
N GLU A 223 -22.67 -11.14 -0.85
CA GLU A 223 -23.30 -10.92 -2.16
C GLU A 223 -22.53 -11.59 -3.33
N GLY A 224 -21.96 -12.77 -3.09
CA GLY A 224 -21.17 -13.51 -4.09
C GLY A 224 -19.73 -13.03 -4.26
N ILE A 225 -19.31 -11.95 -3.58
CA ILE A 225 -17.94 -11.46 -3.55
C ILE A 225 -17.32 -11.90 -2.22
N GLY A 226 -16.26 -12.71 -2.27
CA GLY A 226 -15.44 -13.02 -1.10
C GLY A 226 -14.21 -12.12 -0.97
N GLY A 227 -13.15 -12.61 -0.33
CA GLY A 227 -11.92 -11.86 -0.12
C GLY A 227 -11.97 -10.77 0.97
N PHE A 228 -13.07 -10.69 1.73
CA PHE A 228 -13.22 -9.78 2.88
C PHE A 228 -12.73 -10.45 4.17
N PHE A 229 -12.50 -9.66 5.23
CA PHE A 229 -12.13 -10.19 6.56
C PHE A 229 -13.33 -10.23 7.53
N GLY A 230 -14.54 -10.31 6.97
CA GLY A 230 -15.80 -10.16 7.70
C GLY A 230 -16.23 -8.70 7.87
N PRO A 231 -17.31 -8.44 8.62
CA PRO A 231 -17.77 -7.09 8.94
C PRO A 231 -16.72 -6.29 9.68
N VAL A 232 -16.56 -5.00 9.36
CA VAL A 232 -15.60 -4.10 10.01
C VAL A 232 -16.14 -3.74 11.40
N ASN A 233 -15.47 -4.20 12.46
CA ASN A 233 -15.86 -3.99 13.86
C ASN A 233 -14.62 -3.88 14.77
N GLY A 234 -14.80 -3.75 16.09
CA GLY A 234 -13.71 -3.64 17.07
C GLY A 234 -12.73 -4.81 17.13
N VAL A 235 -12.94 -5.89 16.38
CA VAL A 235 -11.97 -6.99 16.26
C VAL A 235 -11.30 -6.99 14.89
N SER A 236 -12.07 -6.82 13.81
CA SER A 236 -11.61 -6.97 12.43
C SER A 236 -11.03 -5.70 11.82
N HIS A 237 -11.33 -4.50 12.35
CA HIS A 237 -10.85 -3.24 11.75
C HIS A 237 -9.32 -3.20 11.66
N SER A 238 -8.62 -3.68 12.71
CA SER A 238 -7.15 -3.76 12.75
C SER A 238 -6.57 -4.68 11.66
N ILE A 239 -7.33 -5.65 11.16
CA ILE A 239 -6.94 -6.55 10.06
C ILE A 239 -7.08 -5.81 8.72
N TYR A 240 -8.17 -5.06 8.51
CA TYR A 240 -8.36 -4.22 7.32
C TYR A 240 -7.35 -3.08 7.22
N GLU A 241 -6.89 -2.57 8.36
CA GLU A 241 -5.83 -1.56 8.44
C GLU A 241 -4.44 -2.16 8.23
N ALA A 242 -4.23 -3.42 8.60
CA ALA A 242 -2.92 -4.07 8.52
C ALA A 242 -2.68 -4.80 7.20
N TYR A 243 -3.71 -5.35 6.56
CA TYR A 243 -3.57 -6.22 5.39
C TYR A 243 -4.53 -5.80 4.27
N PRO A 244 -4.10 -5.80 3.00
CA PRO A 244 -4.99 -5.46 1.91
C PRO A 244 -6.00 -6.57 1.66
N SER A 245 -7.28 -6.21 1.55
CA SER A 245 -8.37 -7.16 1.26
C SER A 245 -8.52 -7.36 -0.26
N PRO A 246 -8.44 -8.61 -0.76
CA PRO A 246 -8.72 -8.90 -2.17
C PRO A 246 -10.15 -8.52 -2.58
N GLY A 247 -11.12 -8.72 -1.68
CA GLY A 247 -12.52 -8.35 -1.91
C GLY A 247 -12.71 -6.84 -2.08
N VAL A 248 -12.06 -6.04 -1.23
CA VAL A 248 -12.08 -4.56 -1.36
C VAL A 248 -11.43 -4.11 -2.67
N ALA A 249 -10.33 -4.73 -3.07
CA ALA A 249 -9.66 -4.43 -4.34
C ALA A 249 -10.52 -4.81 -5.57
N ALA A 250 -11.22 -5.94 -5.51
CA ALA A 250 -12.18 -6.35 -6.53
C ALA A 250 -13.36 -5.36 -6.63
N LEU A 251 -13.92 -4.94 -5.49
CA LEU A 251 -14.96 -3.90 -5.44
C LEU A 251 -14.49 -2.56 -6.01
N ARG A 252 -13.22 -2.18 -5.81
CA ARG A 252 -12.65 -0.96 -6.41
C ARG A 252 -12.76 -0.99 -7.94
N ILE A 253 -12.47 -2.12 -8.57
CA ILE A 253 -12.58 -2.30 -10.03
C ILE A 253 -14.05 -2.15 -10.48
N LEU A 254 -14.99 -2.79 -9.78
CA LEU A 254 -16.42 -2.67 -10.10
C LEU A 254 -16.94 -1.24 -9.93
N ASN A 255 -16.47 -0.52 -8.91
CA ASN A 255 -16.86 0.87 -8.69
C ASN A 255 -16.22 1.83 -9.70
N ASP A 256 -15.01 1.56 -10.19
CA ASP A 256 -14.45 2.27 -11.34
C ASP A 256 -15.39 2.11 -12.55
N ILE A 257 -15.84 0.88 -12.86
CA ILE A 257 -16.79 0.62 -13.94
C ILE A 257 -18.10 1.39 -13.73
N ARG A 258 -18.71 1.28 -12.55
CA ARG A 258 -19.96 1.98 -12.20
C ARG A 258 -19.85 3.49 -12.39
N TYR A 259 -18.80 4.10 -11.84
CA TYR A 259 -18.55 5.54 -11.98
C TYR A 259 -18.40 5.98 -13.43
N ASN A 260 -17.77 5.16 -14.29
CA ASN A 260 -17.58 5.50 -15.70
C ASN A 260 -18.81 5.22 -16.58
N MET A 261 -19.78 4.42 -16.12
CA MET A 261 -21.06 4.23 -16.83
C MET A 261 -22.00 5.43 -16.64
N ASN A 262 -21.95 6.08 -15.48
CA ASN A 262 -22.86 7.20 -15.17
C ASN A 262 -22.18 8.28 -14.30
N ILE A 263 -21.19 8.95 -14.87
CA ILE A 263 -20.30 9.89 -14.17
C ILE A 263 -21.02 11.05 -13.46
N ASN A 264 -22.24 11.37 -13.89
CA ASN A 264 -23.03 12.47 -13.33
C ASN A 264 -23.90 12.05 -12.15
N ASN A 265 -24.21 10.75 -12.01
CA ASN A 265 -25.13 10.26 -10.98
C ASN A 265 -24.46 9.33 -9.98
N GLU A 266 -23.35 8.68 -10.35
CA GLU A 266 -22.65 7.75 -9.47
C GLU A 266 -21.58 8.50 -8.66
N PRO A 267 -21.56 8.34 -7.32
CA PRO A 267 -20.59 9.02 -6.49
C PRO A 267 -19.20 8.44 -6.74
N ARG A 268 -18.21 9.33 -6.81
CA ARG A 268 -16.79 8.92 -6.89
C ARG A 268 -16.35 8.21 -5.60
N MET A 269 -16.88 8.66 -4.46
CA MET A 269 -16.67 8.04 -3.16
C MET A 269 -17.69 6.92 -3.01
N TRP A 270 -17.20 5.68 -2.97
CA TRP A 270 -18.03 4.49 -2.79
C TRP A 270 -17.74 3.85 -1.42
N ASN A 271 -18.73 3.15 -0.89
CA ASN A 271 -18.65 2.49 0.42
C ASN A 271 -18.75 0.96 0.27
N LEU A 272 -18.32 0.23 1.29
CA LEU A 272 -18.49 -1.23 1.36
C LEU A 272 -19.98 -1.61 1.31
N PRO A 273 -20.31 -2.86 0.96
CA PRO A 273 -21.66 -3.40 1.16
C PRO A 273 -22.13 -3.22 2.61
N LEU A 274 -23.43 -2.99 2.81
CA LEU A 274 -23.98 -2.59 4.12
C LEU A 274 -23.61 -3.57 5.25
N ALA A 275 -23.62 -4.89 5.00
CA ALA A 275 -23.28 -5.86 6.06
C ALA A 275 -21.77 -5.96 6.37
N LEU A 276 -20.92 -5.29 5.58
CA LEU A 276 -19.48 -5.18 5.84
C LEU A 276 -19.10 -3.85 6.49
N ARG A 277 -19.96 -2.84 6.41
CA ARG A 277 -19.72 -1.54 7.05
C ARG A 277 -19.70 -1.69 8.57
N PRO A 278 -18.96 -0.83 9.27
CA PRO A 278 -19.16 -0.73 10.70
C PRO A 278 -20.53 -0.14 11.04
N ALA A 279 -20.96 -0.32 12.29
CA ALA A 279 -22.19 0.28 12.78
C ALA A 279 -22.15 1.81 12.60
N ALA A 280 -23.30 2.39 12.23
CA ALA A 280 -23.48 3.84 12.24
C ALA A 280 -23.29 4.38 13.65
N PHE A 281 -22.84 5.63 13.76
CA PHE A 281 -22.60 6.28 15.04
C PHE A 281 -23.52 7.49 15.20
N GLU A 282 -23.89 7.74 16.44
CA GLU A 282 -24.63 8.92 16.85
C GLU A 282 -23.67 10.10 16.89
N VAL A 283 -24.05 11.21 16.25
CA VAL A 283 -23.36 12.48 16.39
C VAL A 283 -24.19 13.33 17.34
N ASP A 284 -23.64 13.67 18.50
CA ASP A 284 -24.24 14.65 19.40
C ASP A 284 -24.24 16.00 18.69
N GLU A 285 -25.42 16.47 18.25
CA GLU A 285 -25.56 17.78 17.58
C GLU A 285 -25.24 18.96 18.52
N ASP A 286 -25.23 18.72 19.84
CA ASP A 286 -25.04 19.71 20.89
C ASP A 286 -23.59 20.19 21.06
N GLU A 287 -22.61 19.50 20.46
CA GLU A 287 -21.31 20.09 20.20
C GLU A 287 -21.31 20.63 18.76
N PRO A 288 -21.73 21.90 18.55
CA PRO A 288 -21.55 22.52 17.25
C PRO A 288 -20.07 22.40 16.92
N PHE A 289 -19.77 21.64 15.87
CA PHE A 289 -18.46 21.65 15.24
C PHE A 289 -18.21 23.10 14.87
N GLN A 290 -17.59 23.86 15.76
CA GLN A 290 -16.99 25.12 15.43
C GLN A 290 -15.84 24.69 14.53
N PRO A 291 -15.93 24.87 13.19
CA PRO A 291 -14.73 24.79 12.40
C PRO A 291 -13.80 25.77 13.10
N GLN A 292 -12.66 25.33 13.62
CA GLN A 292 -11.72 26.25 14.24
C GLN A 292 -11.54 27.36 13.21
N GLU A 293 -12.15 28.52 13.47
CA GLU A 293 -12.01 29.67 12.60
C GLU A 293 -10.53 29.93 12.66
N GLU A 294 -9.84 29.61 11.55
CA GLU A 294 -8.43 29.90 11.42
C GLU A 294 -8.31 31.36 11.84
N GLU A 295 -7.62 31.64 12.94
CA GLU A 295 -7.12 32.99 13.20
C GLU A 295 -6.19 33.27 12.02
N ILE A 296 -6.78 33.79 10.94
CA ILE A 296 -6.06 34.34 9.81
C ILE A 296 -5.18 35.40 10.46
N ASP A 297 -3.86 35.15 10.45
CA ASP A 297 -2.89 36.12 10.95
C ASP A 297 -3.24 37.46 10.28
N PRO A 298 -3.58 38.51 11.06
CA PRO A 298 -3.97 39.79 10.48
C PRO A 298 -2.86 40.44 9.62
N ASN A 299 -1.66 39.85 9.56
CA ASN A 299 -0.60 40.24 8.63
C ASN A 299 -0.66 39.54 7.26
N ASP A 300 -1.46 38.50 7.06
CA ASP A 300 -1.76 37.94 5.74
C ASP A 300 -2.82 38.84 5.07
N GLY A 301 -2.33 39.85 4.35
CA GLY A 301 -3.12 40.93 3.79
C GLY A 301 -4.30 40.48 2.91
N PRO A 302 -5.48 41.12 3.02
CA PRO A 302 -6.67 40.69 2.31
C PRO A 302 -6.66 41.13 0.84
N ASP A 303 -6.85 40.18 -0.07
CA ASP A 303 -7.44 40.46 -1.38
C ASP A 303 -8.93 40.75 -1.18
N GLN A 304 -9.36 41.96 -1.55
CA GLN A 304 -10.68 42.52 -1.29
C GLN A 304 -11.79 41.74 -2.04
N ALA A 305 -12.53 40.88 -1.34
CA ALA A 305 -13.82 40.40 -1.78
C ALA A 305 -14.95 41.25 -1.17
N GLN A 306 -15.74 41.90 -2.03
CA GLN A 306 -16.92 42.67 -1.65
C GLN A 306 -18.03 41.73 -1.13
N VAL A 307 -18.40 41.88 0.13
CA VAL A 307 -19.55 41.19 0.75
C VAL A 307 -20.82 41.99 0.48
N ASN A 308 -21.85 41.34 -0.08
CA ASN A 308 -23.18 41.90 -0.30
C ASN A 308 -24.07 41.67 0.95
N GLU A 309 -24.32 42.72 1.73
CA GLU A 309 -25.17 42.72 2.94
C GLU A 309 -26.67 42.86 2.63
N GLY A 310 -27.28 41.90 1.92
CA GLY A 310 -28.65 42.06 1.39
C GLY A 310 -29.72 41.06 1.85
N GLY A 311 -29.41 40.02 2.61
CA GLY A 311 -30.29 38.84 2.72
C GLY A 311 -31.08 38.65 4.03
N ASP A 312 -30.64 39.19 5.16
CA ASP A 312 -31.04 38.61 6.46
C ASP A 312 -32.27 39.24 7.13
N GLN A 313 -32.84 40.30 6.55
CA GLN A 313 -34.03 40.96 7.15
C GLN A 313 -35.36 40.25 6.86
N GLU A 314 -35.44 39.39 5.85
CA GLU A 314 -36.72 38.78 5.46
C GLU A 314 -37.04 37.51 6.28
N LEU A 315 -36.03 36.81 6.81
CA LEU A 315 -36.23 35.61 7.62
C LEU A 315 -36.78 35.93 9.03
N LEU A 316 -36.38 37.06 9.61
CA LEU A 316 -36.83 37.53 10.92
C LEU A 316 -38.33 37.89 10.95
N ALA A 317 -38.89 38.37 9.84
CA ALA A 317 -40.29 38.78 9.77
C ALA A 317 -41.30 37.61 9.66
N VAL A 318 -40.84 36.42 9.23
CA VAL A 318 -41.70 35.23 9.08
C VAL A 318 -41.86 34.46 10.40
N MET A 319 -40.88 34.53 11.29
CA MET A 319 -40.94 33.83 12.59
C MET A 319 -41.90 34.50 13.60
N GLU A 320 -42.26 35.76 13.40
CA GLU A 320 -43.05 36.56 14.36
C GLU A 320 -44.58 36.26 14.36
N ARG A 321 -45.08 35.36 13.49
CA ARG A 321 -46.52 35.09 13.34
C ARG A 321 -46.98 33.68 13.69
N ALA A 322 -46.12 32.81 14.19
CA ALA A 322 -46.51 31.46 14.62
C ALA A 322 -47.08 31.46 16.05
N PRO A 323 -48.20 30.77 16.33
CA PRO A 323 -48.74 30.66 17.69
C PRO A 323 -47.76 29.91 18.61
N ALA A 324 -47.41 30.53 19.74
CA ALA A 324 -46.41 30.08 20.72
C ALA A 324 -46.44 28.57 21.12
N PRO A 325 -47.58 27.87 21.27
CA PRO A 325 -47.54 26.46 21.66
C PRO A 325 -47.07 25.50 20.55
N LEU A 326 -47.14 25.87 19.28
CA LEU A 326 -46.67 25.03 18.16
C LEU A 326 -45.17 25.19 17.87
N VAL A 327 -44.60 26.35 18.22
CA VAL A 327 -43.15 26.59 18.11
C VAL A 327 -42.40 25.81 19.20
N ALA A 328 -42.91 25.79 20.43
CA ALA A 328 -42.30 25.03 21.52
C ALA A 328 -42.36 23.50 21.30
N GLN A 329 -43.42 22.96 20.70
CA GLN A 329 -43.50 21.55 20.33
C GLN A 329 -42.57 21.18 19.17
N ARG A 330 -42.44 22.06 18.15
CA ARG A 330 -41.50 21.82 17.05
C ARG A 330 -40.04 21.93 17.48
N VAL A 331 -39.71 22.93 18.31
CA VAL A 331 -38.35 23.07 18.87
C VAL A 331 -38.01 21.85 19.75
N ALA A 332 -38.95 21.36 20.58
CA ALA A 332 -38.73 20.15 21.38
C ALA A 332 -38.69 18.83 20.57
N GLU A 333 -39.37 18.74 19.42
CA GLU A 333 -39.29 17.58 18.53
C GLU A 333 -38.07 17.63 17.57
N GLU A 334 -37.53 18.82 17.32
CA GLU A 334 -36.36 19.05 16.46
C GLU A 334 -35.05 18.98 17.27
N GLU A 335 -35.05 19.33 18.56
CA GLU A 335 -33.93 19.19 19.52
C GLU A 335 -33.53 17.73 19.85
N GLN A 336 -34.16 16.70 19.27
CA GLN A 336 -33.82 15.30 19.55
C GLN A 336 -33.74 14.39 18.32
N ARG A 337 -33.52 14.95 17.12
CA ARG A 337 -33.14 14.11 15.98
C ARG A 337 -31.64 13.88 15.99
N VAL A 338 -31.21 12.87 16.76
CA VAL A 338 -29.87 12.30 16.63
C VAL A 338 -29.63 11.93 15.16
N GLN A 339 -28.78 12.69 14.47
CA GLN A 339 -28.40 12.38 13.10
C GLN A 339 -27.34 11.29 13.12
N PHE A 340 -27.74 10.09 12.70
CA PHE A 340 -26.80 9.02 12.42
C PHE A 340 -26.05 9.34 11.14
N VAL A 341 -24.74 9.50 11.24
CA VAL A 341 -23.87 9.72 10.07
C VAL A 341 -23.21 8.40 9.69
N ASP A 342 -23.42 7.97 8.45
CA ASP A 342 -22.76 6.79 7.90
C ASP A 342 -21.25 7.08 7.74
N PRO A 343 -20.37 6.33 8.45
CA PRO A 343 -18.94 6.56 8.35
C PRO A 343 -18.43 6.23 6.95
N GLN A 344 -17.52 7.06 6.43
CA GLN A 344 -16.98 6.92 5.08
C GLN A 344 -15.64 6.17 5.11
N PRO A 345 -15.39 5.25 4.17
CA PRO A 345 -14.10 4.55 4.11
C PRO A 345 -12.94 5.49 3.80
N THR A 346 -11.75 5.11 4.23
CA THR A 346 -10.53 5.92 4.14
C THR A 346 -9.43 5.16 3.41
N ALA A 347 -8.30 5.82 3.12
CA ALA A 347 -7.15 5.17 2.49
C ALA A 347 -6.52 4.08 3.36
N ASN A 348 -6.83 4.02 4.67
CA ASN A 348 -6.36 2.93 5.55
C ASN A 348 -7.22 1.67 5.44
N LEU A 349 -8.38 1.71 4.77
CA LEU A 349 -9.06 0.50 4.33
C LEU A 349 -8.27 -0.08 3.14
N LEU A 350 -7.25 -0.89 3.42
CA LEU A 350 -6.25 -1.26 2.43
C LEU A 350 -6.86 -1.99 1.21
N GLY A 351 -6.70 -1.39 0.03
CA GLY A 351 -7.30 -1.83 -1.22
C GLY A 351 -8.42 -0.90 -1.73
N TRP A 352 -9.01 -0.10 -0.85
CA TRP A 352 -9.99 0.92 -1.20
C TRP A 352 -9.32 2.18 -1.76
N ALA A 353 -9.98 2.81 -2.73
CA ALA A 353 -9.69 4.18 -3.16
C ALA A 353 -10.95 4.76 -3.84
N PRO A 354 -11.09 6.09 -3.93
CA PRO A 354 -12.16 6.70 -4.73
C PRO A 354 -12.12 6.20 -6.17
N ALA A 355 -13.29 6.06 -6.79
CA ALA A 355 -13.39 5.61 -8.16
C ALA A 355 -12.58 6.51 -9.11
N ALA A 356 -11.89 5.89 -10.06
CA ALA A 356 -11.04 6.54 -11.03
C ALA A 356 -11.73 6.62 -12.39
N ARG A 357 -11.41 7.66 -13.17
CA ARG A 357 -11.82 7.72 -14.58
C ARG A 357 -11.02 6.70 -15.38
N MET A 358 -11.69 6.04 -16.32
CA MET A 358 -11.09 5.07 -17.23
C MET A 358 -11.11 5.59 -18.67
N THR A 359 -10.08 5.21 -19.43
CA THR A 359 -10.06 5.37 -20.88
C THR A 359 -11.05 4.41 -21.54
N SER A 360 -11.39 4.65 -22.82
CA SER A 360 -12.21 3.71 -23.58
C SER A 360 -11.56 2.35 -23.71
N ASP A 361 -10.23 2.31 -23.90
CA ASP A 361 -9.47 1.07 -24.09
C ASP A 361 -9.41 0.24 -22.80
N GLN A 362 -9.26 0.87 -21.63
CA GLN A 362 -9.38 0.22 -20.33
C GLN A 362 -10.77 -0.40 -20.12
N ARG A 363 -11.84 0.33 -20.48
CA ARG A 363 -13.22 -0.20 -20.39
C ARG A 363 -13.43 -1.40 -21.29
N ILE A 364 -12.98 -1.32 -22.55
CA ILE A 364 -13.07 -2.44 -23.50
C ILE A 364 -12.28 -3.64 -22.98
N THR A 365 -11.11 -3.40 -22.38
CA THR A 365 -10.28 -4.45 -21.77
C THR A 365 -11.03 -5.18 -20.66
N LEU A 366 -11.65 -4.47 -19.70
CA LEU A 366 -12.45 -5.08 -18.62
C LEU A 366 -13.70 -5.79 -19.15
N GLN A 367 -14.37 -5.22 -20.16
CA GLN A 367 -15.53 -5.86 -20.80
C GLN A 367 -15.17 -7.19 -21.46
N ASN A 368 -14.01 -7.27 -22.13
CA ASN A 368 -13.54 -8.51 -22.76
C ASN A 368 -13.19 -9.61 -21.73
N MET A 369 -12.98 -9.25 -20.46
CA MET A 369 -12.75 -10.17 -19.34
C MET A 369 -14.06 -10.62 -18.67
N ASN A 370 -15.23 -10.24 -19.22
CA ASN A 370 -16.55 -10.43 -18.62
C ASN A 370 -16.66 -9.80 -17.21
N ILE A 371 -15.99 -8.67 -16.98
CA ILE A 371 -16.14 -7.90 -15.73
C ILE A 371 -17.05 -6.72 -16.02
N ASN A 372 -18.28 -6.82 -15.54
CA ASN A 372 -19.30 -5.79 -15.72
C ASN A 372 -20.23 -5.74 -14.49
N LEU A 373 -21.19 -4.81 -14.48
CA LEU A 373 -22.07 -4.63 -13.33
C LEU A 373 -23.14 -5.72 -13.20
N GLU A 374 -23.45 -6.44 -14.28
CA GLU A 374 -24.49 -7.48 -14.31
C GLU A 374 -23.93 -8.83 -13.85
N ASP A 375 -22.77 -9.21 -14.39
CA ASP A 375 -22.07 -10.47 -14.06
C ASP A 375 -21.18 -10.35 -12.82
N GLY A 376 -20.90 -9.12 -12.37
CA GLY A 376 -20.07 -8.83 -11.21
C GLY A 376 -18.57 -9.07 -11.45
N PHE A 377 -17.86 -9.45 -10.39
CA PHE A 377 -16.43 -9.78 -10.46
C PHE A 377 -16.29 -11.29 -10.73
N ASN A 378 -16.32 -11.68 -12.00
CA ASN A 378 -16.20 -13.08 -12.44
C ASN A 378 -14.90 -13.71 -11.90
N SER A 379 -14.98 -14.46 -10.80
CA SER A 379 -13.79 -14.99 -10.12
C SER A 379 -13.72 -16.50 -10.20
N THR A 380 -12.55 -17.05 -10.51
CA THR A 380 -12.29 -18.49 -10.53
C THR A 380 -12.11 -19.05 -9.12
N ASN A 381 -11.77 -18.19 -8.16
CA ASN A 381 -11.75 -18.51 -6.75
C ASN A 381 -12.43 -17.38 -5.96
N ASN A 382 -13.68 -17.59 -5.56
CA ASN A 382 -14.47 -16.59 -4.82
C ASN A 382 -13.87 -16.22 -3.47
N ARG A 383 -13.02 -17.06 -2.88
CA ARG A 383 -12.46 -16.81 -1.56
C ARG A 383 -11.37 -15.76 -1.57
N PHE A 384 -10.44 -15.85 -2.53
CA PHE A 384 -9.40 -14.84 -2.73
C PHE A 384 -9.78 -13.84 -3.83
N MET A 385 -11.00 -13.96 -4.37
CA MET A 385 -11.48 -13.22 -5.54
C MET A 385 -10.49 -13.28 -6.70
N ILE A 386 -9.98 -14.46 -7.05
CA ILE A 386 -9.01 -14.59 -8.15
C ILE A 386 -9.73 -14.41 -9.49
N ASN A 387 -9.29 -13.45 -10.30
CA ASN A 387 -9.72 -13.31 -11.69
C ASN A 387 -8.50 -13.51 -12.60
N ASP A 388 -8.49 -14.62 -13.34
CA ASP A 388 -7.37 -15.03 -14.18
C ASP A 388 -7.09 -14.05 -15.32
N ASP A 389 -8.12 -13.50 -15.92
CA ASP A 389 -7.98 -12.62 -17.07
C ASP A 389 -7.31 -11.29 -16.69
N ILE A 390 -7.66 -10.70 -15.54
CA ILE A 390 -6.97 -9.52 -14.99
C ILE A 390 -5.52 -9.90 -14.70
N MET A 391 -5.28 -11.01 -14.00
CA MET A 391 -3.93 -11.41 -13.61
C MET A 391 -3.04 -11.60 -14.85
N GLN A 392 -3.56 -12.26 -15.89
CA GLN A 392 -2.86 -12.47 -17.15
C GLN A 392 -2.58 -11.16 -17.90
N VAL A 393 -3.57 -10.27 -18.04
CA VAL A 393 -3.39 -9.00 -18.77
C VAL A 393 -2.40 -8.09 -18.05
N VAL A 394 -2.52 -7.95 -16.73
CA VAL A 394 -1.56 -7.15 -15.96
C VAL A 394 -0.17 -7.78 -16.02
N GLN A 395 -0.04 -9.09 -15.92
CA GLN A 395 1.23 -9.81 -16.07
C GLN A 395 1.87 -9.55 -17.45
N GLU A 396 1.10 -9.63 -18.54
CA GLU A 396 1.60 -9.37 -19.90
C GLU A 396 2.08 -7.92 -20.05
N ASP A 397 1.29 -6.95 -19.59
CA ASP A 397 1.61 -5.53 -19.72
C ASP A 397 2.79 -5.12 -18.79
N VAL A 398 2.92 -5.70 -17.60
CA VAL A 398 4.11 -5.53 -16.73
C VAL A 398 5.34 -6.18 -17.36
N ARG A 399 5.22 -7.37 -17.96
CA ARG A 399 6.36 -7.98 -18.68
C ARG A 399 6.80 -7.11 -19.85
N ARG A 400 5.86 -6.54 -20.60
CA ARG A 400 6.18 -5.63 -21.71
C ARG A 400 6.89 -4.36 -21.21
N SER A 401 6.47 -3.82 -20.07
CA SER A 401 7.08 -2.61 -19.49
C SER A 401 8.53 -2.84 -19.05
N ALA A 402 9.01 -4.08 -18.95
CA ALA A 402 10.40 -4.43 -18.62
C ALA A 402 11.44 -3.78 -19.55
N GLN A 403 11.03 -3.36 -20.75
CA GLN A 403 11.87 -2.59 -21.68
C GLN A 403 12.19 -1.18 -21.18
N TYR A 404 11.34 -0.60 -20.33
CA TYR A 404 11.36 0.81 -19.91
C TYR A 404 11.48 0.97 -18.39
N PHE A 405 11.01 -0.01 -17.62
CA PHE A 405 10.99 0.02 -16.17
C PHE A 405 11.54 -1.29 -15.62
N LYS A 406 12.26 -1.25 -14.49
CA LYS A 406 12.86 -2.46 -13.93
C LYS A 406 11.77 -3.43 -13.44
N VAL A 407 11.76 -4.62 -14.04
CA VAL A 407 10.86 -5.74 -13.71
C VAL A 407 11.69 -6.90 -13.20
N PHE A 408 11.18 -7.58 -12.17
CA PHE A 408 11.71 -8.81 -11.66
C PHE A 408 10.81 -9.97 -12.11
N GLU A 409 11.43 -11.00 -12.67
CA GLU A 409 10.79 -12.26 -13.04
C GLU A 409 11.51 -13.38 -12.29
N GLY A 410 10.91 -13.85 -11.21
CA GLY A 410 11.52 -14.87 -10.39
C GLY A 410 10.67 -15.22 -9.18
N LYS A 411 10.92 -16.40 -8.62
CA LYS A 411 10.17 -16.89 -7.48
C LYS A 411 10.75 -16.34 -6.18
N ASN A 412 9.89 -15.70 -5.39
CA ASN A 412 10.24 -15.31 -4.02
C ASN A 412 10.05 -16.50 -3.06
N GLU A 413 10.93 -17.50 -3.13
CA GLU A 413 10.92 -18.70 -2.26
C GLU A 413 11.61 -18.49 -0.91
N THR A 414 12.48 -17.48 -0.83
CA THR A 414 13.27 -17.26 0.37
C THR A 414 12.37 -17.04 1.59
N VAL A 415 12.59 -17.82 2.65
CA VAL A 415 12.01 -17.56 3.97
C VAL A 415 12.62 -16.34 4.64
N LEU A 416 13.80 -15.92 4.17
CA LEU A 416 14.50 -14.76 4.69
C LEU A 416 13.83 -13.49 4.16
N GLY A 417 13.53 -12.59 5.08
CA GLY A 417 13.17 -11.20 4.85
C GLY A 417 14.35 -10.27 5.12
N SER A 418 14.04 -8.99 5.28
CA SER A 418 15.01 -7.93 5.49
C SER A 418 15.09 -7.52 6.95
N VAL A 419 16.30 -7.16 7.41
CA VAL A 419 16.50 -6.50 8.71
C VAL A 419 15.79 -5.14 8.79
N ALA A 420 15.39 -4.55 7.66
CA ALA A 420 14.53 -3.37 7.63
C ALA A 420 13.19 -3.56 8.38
N GLN A 421 12.77 -4.82 8.60
CA GLN A 421 11.59 -5.14 9.41
C GLN A 421 11.81 -4.89 10.91
N CYS A 422 13.03 -4.75 11.41
CA CYS A 422 13.27 -4.44 12.83
C CYS A 422 13.03 -2.96 13.18
N VAL A 423 12.79 -2.11 12.17
CA VAL A 423 12.56 -0.68 12.34
C VAL A 423 11.07 -0.41 12.49
N ILE A 424 10.73 0.32 13.54
CA ILE A 424 9.43 0.92 13.74
C ILE A 424 9.42 2.27 13.04
N VAL A 425 8.44 2.49 12.16
CA VAL A 425 8.26 3.76 11.50
C VAL A 425 7.14 4.51 12.19
N THR A 426 7.49 5.55 12.94
CA THR A 426 6.50 6.45 13.56
C THR A 426 6.21 7.59 12.60
N LYS A 427 4.95 7.95 12.43
CA LYS A 427 4.57 9.16 11.71
C LYS A 427 4.79 10.34 12.66
N GLU A 428 5.52 11.35 12.18
CA GLU A 428 5.62 12.61 12.91
C GLU A 428 4.50 13.52 12.46
N GLU A 429 3.84 14.11 13.45
CA GLU A 429 2.80 15.08 13.21
C GLU A 429 3.41 16.45 13.13
N VAL A 430 3.40 17.01 11.94
CA VAL A 430 3.54 18.45 11.79
C VAL A 430 2.13 19.01 11.80
N ASP A 431 1.91 20.03 12.62
CA ASP A 431 0.64 20.72 12.86
C ASP A 431 0.21 21.51 11.62
N ILE A 432 -0.01 20.78 10.52
CA ILE A 432 -0.39 21.30 9.22
C ILE A 432 -1.84 20.91 9.02
N ASN A 433 -2.63 21.89 8.57
CA ASN A 433 -3.99 21.77 8.07
C ASN A 433 -4.28 20.37 7.54
N PHE A 434 -5.34 19.76 8.08
CA PHE A 434 -5.65 18.36 7.85
C PHE A 434 -5.73 18.04 6.36
N ASN A 435 -4.72 17.31 5.85
CA ASN A 435 -4.69 16.81 4.49
C ASN A 435 -4.61 15.29 4.51
N ARG A 436 -5.72 14.63 4.14
CA ARG A 436 -5.86 13.16 4.09
C ARG A 436 -4.71 12.52 3.31
N THR A 437 -4.48 12.95 2.07
CA THR A 437 -3.44 12.37 1.20
C THR A 437 -2.06 12.50 1.82
N ARG A 438 -1.70 13.68 2.33
CA ARG A 438 -0.39 13.90 2.94
C ARG A 438 -0.22 13.06 4.21
N ARG A 439 -1.21 12.99 5.10
CA ARG A 439 -1.09 12.23 6.36
C ARG A 439 -1.04 10.70 6.16
N TYR A 440 -1.74 10.18 5.15
CA TYR A 440 -1.71 8.74 4.86
C TYR A 440 -0.48 8.33 4.08
N CYS A 441 -0.17 9.08 3.03
CA CYS A 441 0.81 8.66 2.05
C CYS A 441 2.18 9.30 2.29
N ASP A 442 2.25 10.59 2.63
CA ASP A 442 3.46 11.42 2.38
C ASP A 442 3.92 12.26 3.58
N GLY A 443 3.47 11.91 4.79
CA GLY A 443 3.84 12.60 6.03
C GLY A 443 5.33 12.47 6.35
N SER A 444 5.80 13.33 7.26
CA SER A 444 7.11 13.15 7.90
C SER A 444 7.13 11.84 8.66
N VAL A 445 8.18 11.05 8.46
CA VAL A 445 8.34 9.76 9.13
C VAL A 445 9.68 9.70 9.83
N ARG A 446 9.68 9.06 10.99
CA ARG A 446 10.88 8.75 11.78
C ARG A 446 11.06 7.25 11.82
N ALA A 447 12.31 6.80 11.67
CA ALA A 447 12.69 5.42 11.94
C ALA A 447 13.20 5.32 13.39
N CYS A 448 12.62 4.36 14.10
CA CYS A 448 12.90 4.05 15.49
C CYS A 448 13.37 2.59 15.56
N THR A 449 14.50 2.32 16.21
CA THR A 449 15.04 0.96 16.30
C THR A 449 15.91 0.81 17.55
N ALA A 450 16.02 -0.40 18.08
CA ALA A 450 16.97 -0.68 19.17
C ALA A 450 18.43 -0.77 18.67
N TYR A 451 18.63 -0.91 17.37
CA TYR A 451 19.92 -1.26 16.78
C TYR A 451 20.56 -0.08 16.03
N GLN A 452 21.88 -0.09 15.93
CA GLN A 452 22.59 0.83 15.04
C GLN A 452 22.61 0.24 13.63
N LEU A 453 21.66 0.65 12.80
CA LEU A 453 21.55 0.19 11.42
C LEU A 453 22.29 1.11 10.45
N ASP A 454 22.72 0.55 9.32
CA ASP A 454 23.22 1.33 8.18
C ASP A 454 22.13 2.31 7.71
N GLN A 455 22.54 3.53 7.35
CA GLN A 455 21.61 4.58 6.90
C GLN A 455 20.73 4.13 5.73
N ARG A 456 21.25 3.29 4.82
CA ARG A 456 20.51 2.74 3.68
C ARG A 456 19.37 1.84 4.14
N ILE A 457 19.59 1.04 5.19
CA ILE A 457 18.56 0.21 5.80
C ILE A 457 17.48 1.09 6.44
N SER A 458 17.88 2.13 7.18
CA SER A 458 16.92 3.08 7.76
C SER A 458 16.08 3.79 6.69
N VAL A 459 16.69 4.21 5.59
CA VAL A 459 16.00 4.77 4.41
C VAL A 459 15.01 3.77 3.81
N ALA A 460 15.45 2.55 3.52
CA ALA A 460 14.58 1.50 3.00
C ALA A 460 13.42 1.21 3.97
N SER A 461 13.70 1.16 5.27
CA SER A 461 12.70 0.91 6.31
C SER A 461 11.62 1.99 6.37
N ARG A 462 11.96 3.26 6.18
CA ARG A 462 10.97 4.35 6.13
C ARG A 462 10.07 4.28 4.90
N VAL A 463 10.61 3.80 3.77
CA VAL A 463 9.85 3.61 2.53
C VAL A 463 8.90 2.43 2.66
N MET A 464 9.42 1.28 3.11
CA MET A 464 8.66 0.04 3.24
C MET A 464 7.76 0.02 4.48
N ALA A 465 8.11 0.74 5.54
CA ALA A 465 7.36 0.88 6.79
C ALA A 465 6.60 -0.39 7.20
N TYR A 466 7.32 -1.52 7.27
CA TYR A 466 6.73 -2.83 7.60
C TYR A 466 6.04 -2.87 8.96
N ARG A 467 6.39 -1.92 9.84
CA ARG A 467 5.87 -1.81 11.20
C ARG A 467 5.61 -0.33 11.49
N SER A 468 4.36 0.08 11.43
CA SER A 468 3.92 1.44 11.74
C SER A 468 2.85 1.37 12.82
N PRO A 469 3.16 1.70 14.09
CA PRO A 469 2.18 1.70 15.16
C PRO A 469 1.08 2.70 14.85
N LYS A 470 -0.13 2.36 15.30
CA LYS A 470 -1.30 3.23 15.24
C LYS A 470 -1.30 4.05 16.52
N GLU A 471 -1.08 5.35 16.38
CA GLU A 471 -1.07 6.31 17.49
C GLU A 471 -2.07 7.41 17.18
N ALA A 472 -2.72 7.92 18.21
CA ALA A 472 -3.56 9.11 18.09
C ALA A 472 -2.66 10.31 17.78
N SER A 473 -3.23 11.26 17.06
CA SER A 473 -2.58 12.52 16.79
C SER A 473 -2.43 13.39 18.03
N LEU A 474 -1.56 14.41 17.96
CA LEU A 474 -1.45 15.50 18.93
C LEU A 474 -2.80 16.19 19.16
N ASN A 475 -3.65 16.21 18.13
CA ASN A 475 -5.00 16.80 18.19
C ASN A 475 -6.07 15.73 18.47
N GLU A 476 -5.68 14.62 19.09
CA GLU A 476 -6.53 13.47 19.50
C GLU A 476 -7.27 12.73 18.37
N ARG A 477 -7.11 13.17 17.12
CA ARG A 477 -7.64 12.49 15.92
C ARG A 477 -6.98 11.15 15.67
N ASN A 478 -7.80 10.16 15.35
CA ASN A 478 -7.40 8.77 15.10
C ASN A 478 -7.23 8.48 13.62
N TYR A 479 -6.29 9.17 12.96
CA TYR A 479 -6.14 9.09 11.51
C TYR A 479 -5.91 7.70 10.96
N TRP A 480 -5.38 6.78 11.76
CA TRP A 480 -5.15 5.39 11.37
C TRP A 480 -6.42 4.61 11.03
N ALA A 481 -7.61 5.07 11.45
CA ALA A 481 -8.86 4.33 11.25
C ALA A 481 -9.18 4.12 9.76
N CYS A 482 -9.68 2.92 9.44
CA CYS A 482 -10.14 2.56 8.08
C CYS A 482 -11.47 3.23 7.69
N PHE A 483 -12.17 3.87 8.64
CA PHE A 483 -13.39 4.63 8.43
C PHE A 483 -13.28 6.01 9.11
N ASP A 484 -13.94 7.00 8.51
CA ASP A 484 -13.98 8.39 8.96
C ASP A 484 -15.21 8.62 9.83
N TYR A 485 -14.98 8.63 11.15
CA TYR A 485 -15.98 8.94 12.18
C TYR A 485 -15.85 10.41 12.58
N ALA A 486 -16.57 11.29 11.88
CA ALA A 486 -16.56 12.73 12.13
C ALA A 486 -15.13 13.33 12.16
N GLN A 487 -14.40 13.20 11.05
CA GLN A 487 -13.00 13.65 10.94
C GLN A 487 -12.05 12.94 11.92
N TYR A 488 -12.29 11.64 12.14
CA TYR A 488 -11.47 10.78 13.01
C TYR A 488 -11.49 11.16 14.50
N MET A 489 -12.41 12.04 14.92
CA MET A 489 -12.60 12.39 16.33
C MET A 489 -13.35 11.29 17.07
N ASN A 490 -14.39 10.72 16.43
CA ASN A 490 -15.35 9.84 17.09
C ASN A 490 -15.09 8.36 16.75
N VAL A 491 -13.81 7.98 16.62
CA VAL A 491 -13.45 6.58 16.36
C VAL A 491 -13.86 5.73 17.58
N PRO A 492 -14.57 4.60 17.39
CA PRO A 492 -15.06 3.79 18.50
C PRO A 492 -13.96 3.40 19.50
N GLU A 493 -14.29 3.43 20.80
CA GLU A 493 -13.32 3.12 21.87
C GLU A 493 -12.71 1.72 21.75
N ASP A 494 -13.51 0.73 21.33
CA ASP A 494 -13.05 -0.63 21.10
C ASP A 494 -12.04 -0.71 19.94
N TRP A 495 -12.17 0.14 18.92
CA TRP A 495 -11.15 0.28 17.87
C TRP A 495 -9.88 0.91 18.41
N ILE A 496 -10.00 1.97 19.20
CA ILE A 496 -8.85 2.62 19.83
C ILE A 496 -8.11 1.61 20.70
N ALA A 497 -8.82 0.82 21.50
CA ALA A 497 -8.25 -0.19 22.38
C ALA A 497 -7.50 -1.30 21.61
N THR A 498 -7.94 -1.63 20.40
CA THR A 498 -7.41 -2.78 19.62
C THR A 498 -6.63 -2.39 18.36
N ARG A 499 -6.39 -1.10 18.11
CA ARG A 499 -5.68 -0.56 16.93
C ARG A 499 -4.32 -1.18 16.64
N ASN A 500 -3.60 -1.61 17.69
CA ASN A 500 -2.28 -2.25 17.57
C ASN A 500 -2.32 -3.77 17.85
N ALA A 501 -3.51 -4.38 17.93
CA ALA A 501 -3.67 -5.80 18.21
C ALA A 501 -2.94 -6.70 17.20
N THR A 502 -2.68 -6.19 15.98
CA THR A 502 -1.81 -6.88 15.01
C THR A 502 -0.38 -7.02 15.56
N PHE A 503 0.20 -5.97 16.14
CA PHE A 503 1.57 -5.97 16.66
C PHE A 503 1.72 -6.71 18.00
N GLU A 504 0.64 -6.87 18.76
CA GLU A 504 0.64 -7.63 20.02
C GLU A 504 0.81 -9.15 19.81
N PHE A 505 0.74 -9.60 18.56
CA PHE A 505 0.97 -10.99 18.21
C PHE A 505 2.47 -11.32 18.18
N GLY A 506 2.93 -12.11 19.16
CA GLY A 506 4.30 -12.63 19.25
C GLY A 506 5.12 -12.05 20.42
N GLU A 507 6.42 -12.32 20.41
CA GLU A 507 7.37 -11.88 21.45
C GLU A 507 8.02 -10.56 21.00
N VAL A 508 7.26 -9.48 21.11
CA VAL A 508 7.59 -8.19 20.47
C VAL A 508 8.13 -7.12 21.42
N GLU A 509 8.09 -7.32 22.75
CA GLU A 509 8.44 -6.27 23.72
C GLU A 509 9.80 -5.59 23.46
N PRO A 510 10.93 -6.31 23.25
CA PRO A 510 12.21 -5.67 22.97
C PRO A 510 12.29 -5.05 21.57
N LEU A 511 11.58 -5.64 20.60
CA LEU A 511 11.50 -5.12 19.23
C LEU A 511 10.60 -3.87 19.15
N ASN A 512 9.79 -3.64 20.19
CA ASN A 512 8.87 -2.52 20.35
C ASN A 512 9.38 -1.42 21.28
N ALA A 513 10.52 -1.61 21.93
CA ALA A 513 11.15 -0.62 22.80
C ALA A 513 12.24 0.14 22.01
N PRO A 514 11.91 1.25 21.31
CA PRO A 514 12.91 1.99 20.55
C PRO A 514 13.89 2.68 21.51
N THR A 515 15.19 2.38 21.37
CA THR A 515 16.25 3.05 22.14
C THR A 515 17.02 4.06 21.31
N LYS A 516 17.00 3.94 19.97
CA LYS A 516 17.69 4.85 19.03
C LYS A 516 16.73 5.43 18.01
N PHE A 517 16.95 6.70 17.69
CA PHE A 517 16.12 7.49 16.79
C PHE A 517 17.00 8.09 15.69
N THR A 518 16.53 8.06 14.44
CA THR A 518 17.14 8.82 13.35
C THR A 518 16.48 10.18 13.18
N ALA A 519 17.18 11.14 12.58
CA ALA A 519 16.60 12.41 12.17
C ALA A 519 15.39 12.24 11.23
N TYR A 520 14.45 13.18 11.32
CA TYR A 520 13.20 13.20 10.56
C TYR A 520 13.44 13.39 9.06
N THR A 521 12.55 12.83 8.24
CA THR A 521 12.54 13.09 6.80
C THR A 521 11.14 12.86 6.22
N GLU A 522 10.76 13.67 5.23
CA GLU A 522 9.52 13.48 4.46
C GLU A 522 9.57 12.19 3.64
N LYS A 523 8.49 11.39 3.69
CA LYS A 523 8.43 10.08 3.04
C LYS A 523 8.56 10.19 1.51
N GLU A 524 7.96 11.21 0.90
CA GLU A 524 8.02 11.46 -0.54
C GLU A 524 9.46 11.71 -1.03
N ARG A 525 10.24 12.52 -0.30
CA ARG A 525 11.66 12.80 -0.62
C ARG A 525 12.54 11.57 -0.63
N ILE A 526 12.19 10.57 0.18
CA ILE A 526 12.94 9.31 0.26
C ILE A 526 12.47 8.32 -0.80
N ARG A 527 11.16 8.27 -1.08
CA ARG A 527 10.59 7.35 -2.07
C ARG A 527 10.96 7.69 -3.50
N ALA A 528 10.90 8.98 -3.87
CA ALA A 528 11.11 9.41 -5.25
C ALA A 528 12.46 8.90 -5.82
N PRO A 529 13.61 9.06 -5.12
CA PRO A 529 14.89 8.50 -5.60
C PRO A 529 14.87 6.98 -5.79
N ILE A 530 14.21 6.22 -4.90
CA ILE A 530 14.13 4.75 -5.04
C ILE A 530 13.34 4.38 -6.30
N ILE A 531 12.24 5.08 -6.57
CA ILE A 531 11.43 4.83 -7.76
C ILE A 531 12.18 5.26 -9.03
N GLU A 532 12.82 6.43 -9.00
CA GLU A 532 13.62 6.96 -10.12
C GLU A 532 14.82 6.08 -10.45
N LEU A 533 15.52 5.51 -9.45
CA LEU A 533 16.62 4.56 -9.66
C LEU A 533 16.17 3.29 -10.41
N ASN A 534 14.88 2.96 -10.38
CA ASN A 534 14.32 1.80 -11.07
C ASN A 534 13.71 2.14 -12.45
N ALA A 535 13.59 3.42 -12.79
CA ALA A 535 13.32 3.83 -14.17
C ALA A 535 14.60 3.63 -14.99
N VAL A 536 14.58 2.68 -15.93
CA VAL A 536 15.77 2.35 -16.73
C VAL A 536 16.02 3.49 -17.70
N VAL A 537 16.94 4.41 -17.37
CA VAL A 537 17.41 5.43 -18.31
C VAL A 537 18.32 4.76 -19.34
N ARG A 538 17.74 4.08 -20.33
CA ARG A 538 18.38 3.94 -21.65
C ARG A 538 18.07 5.20 -22.47
N LYS A 539 18.72 6.30 -22.11
CA LYS A 539 19.07 7.35 -23.08
C LYS A 539 20.37 6.93 -23.76
N THR A 540 20.29 5.96 -24.64
CA THR A 540 21.33 5.68 -25.64
C THR A 540 20.76 5.95 -27.01
#